data_AF-A0A5M5C3X6-F1
#
_entry.id   AF-A0A5M5C3X6-F1
#
_cell.length_a   1.000
_cell.length_b   1.000
_cell.length_c   1.000
_cell.angle_alpha   90.00
_cell.angle_beta   90.00
_cell.angle_gamma   90.00
#
_symmetry.space_group_name_H-M   'P 1'
#
loop_
_entity.id
_entity.type
_entity.pdbx_description
1 polymer ?
#
loop_
_entity_poly.entity_id
_entity_poly.type
_entity_poly.pdbx_seq_one_letter_code
_entity_poly.pdbx_strand_id
1 'polypeptide(L)'
;MKQDEFVGNIESFSNKFINQQELKNMKRLSFLFMAVVCAVFFSCGEDEDKQVHSITAFAGYGGAIATADKEIAVAGEAVTVTATPAEGFLFKEWKVRVGNTIVENVQANPSTFTMPMEDVIIVATFMIRNDVLERITDPALKAYCQSRMDTEQEIDGVIYPKWDTNGNGVLSPDEASAVKAIDITGGVNGVKIKSVNELIEFTGLEVLKIGGNELATLNVVWTKLAKLDCSHNELTNLSVGGSEKLKELYCNNNHLSSLKLKTMVYENGYMLHCGNQMTEEGEVQILEAILTDEQISFWESNLKNLSENANVETKTMPAADVYLTLTEAAKYQWGNLILILGDDNGNSIQMYLKSSELQPGEYSKEQMSSAYVTISGGGSYRNLDSDDPGSFTVKYDEGTGVYTIEGVLILQPNVSYPSVNVVRFEYVGAI
;
A
#
# COMPACT_ATOMS: atom_id res chain seq x y z
N MET A 1 -48.64 -42.81 -11.30
CA MET A 1 -49.01 -42.03 -10.09
C MET A 1 -47.70 -41.48 -9.51
N LYS A 2 -47.37 -40.22 -9.76
CA LYS A 2 -47.84 -38.98 -9.08
C LYS A 2 -47.27 -38.79 -7.68
N GLN A 3 -46.52 -37.70 -7.54
CA GLN A 3 -46.45 -36.74 -6.43
C GLN A 3 -45.53 -35.61 -6.98
N ASP A 4 -45.98 -34.43 -7.43
CA ASP A 4 -46.96 -33.47 -6.90
C ASP A 4 -46.77 -33.21 -5.40
N GLU A 5 -45.97 -32.19 -5.06
CA GLU A 5 -46.33 -31.01 -4.24
C GLU A 5 -45.08 -30.29 -3.71
N PHE A 6 -44.77 -29.12 -4.29
CA PHE A 6 -44.61 -27.89 -3.51
C PHE A 6 -44.63 -26.69 -4.45
N VAL A 7 -45.83 -26.12 -4.62
CA VAL A 7 -46.05 -24.76 -5.11
C VAL A 7 -46.44 -23.95 -3.88
N GLY A 8 -45.85 -22.76 -3.76
CA GLY A 8 -46.35 -21.68 -2.92
C GLY A 8 -45.25 -21.12 -2.02
N ASN A 9 -45.03 -19.82 -1.93
CA ASN A 9 -45.52 -18.67 -2.69
C ASN A 9 -44.41 -17.64 -2.49
N ILE A 10 -43.92 -16.98 -3.54
CA ILE A 10 -44.52 -15.75 -4.08
C ILE A 10 -44.62 -14.67 -2.99
N GLU A 11 -43.90 -13.59 -3.27
CA GLU A 11 -44.15 -12.23 -2.82
C GLU A 11 -43.83 -11.90 -1.35
N SER A 12 -42.60 -11.43 -1.15
CA SER A 12 -42.50 -9.99 -0.90
C SER A 12 -41.43 -9.40 -1.80
N PHE A 13 -41.85 -8.76 -2.89
CA PHE A 13 -42.14 -7.32 -2.90
C PHE A 13 -40.85 -6.54 -2.59
N SER A 14 -40.31 -5.70 -3.47
CA SER A 14 -41.02 -4.83 -4.38
C SER A 14 -40.02 -4.19 -5.34
N ASN A 15 -40.31 -4.29 -6.63
CA ASN A 15 -40.32 -3.17 -7.56
C ASN A 15 -39.13 -2.19 -7.56
N LYS A 16 -38.36 -2.20 -8.65
CA LYS A 16 -38.63 -1.33 -9.82
C LYS A 16 -37.70 -1.69 -10.98
N PHE A 17 -38.21 -2.37 -12.00
CA PHE A 17 -38.92 -1.84 -13.18
C PHE A 17 -37.96 -1.73 -14.37
N ILE A 18 -38.18 -2.60 -15.36
CA ILE A 18 -38.30 -2.29 -16.81
C ILE A 18 -37.01 -1.71 -17.45
N ASN A 19 -36.38 -2.34 -18.45
CA ASN A 19 -37.01 -2.66 -19.73
C ASN A 19 -36.16 -3.65 -20.56
N GLN A 20 -36.82 -4.65 -21.16
CA GLN A 20 -36.30 -5.54 -22.21
C GLN A 20 -36.19 -4.82 -23.57
N GLN A 21 -35.54 -3.66 -23.60
CA GLN A 21 -35.44 -2.87 -24.81
C GLN A 21 -34.09 -2.18 -24.88
N GLU A 22 -32.99 -2.95 -24.92
CA GLU A 22 -31.67 -2.53 -25.46
C GLU A 22 -30.74 -3.72 -25.84
N LEU A 23 -31.20 -4.98 -25.72
CA LEU A 23 -30.48 -6.15 -26.27
C LEU A 23 -30.71 -6.35 -27.79
N LYS A 24 -30.95 -5.25 -28.51
CA LYS A 24 -31.20 -5.22 -29.96
C LYS A 24 -30.28 -4.29 -30.75
N ASN A 25 -29.17 -3.84 -30.16
CA ASN A 25 -28.18 -2.98 -30.83
C ASN A 25 -26.75 -3.57 -30.92
N MET A 26 -26.59 -4.90 -30.89
CA MET A 26 -25.34 -5.55 -31.33
C MET A 26 -25.54 -6.30 -32.66
N LYS A 27 -25.99 -5.57 -33.67
CA LYS A 27 -25.73 -5.91 -35.08
C LYS A 27 -24.86 -4.81 -35.67
N ARG A 28 -23.55 -4.91 -35.47
CA ARG A 28 -22.52 -4.33 -36.36
C ARG A 28 -21.19 -5.02 -36.09
N LEU A 29 -21.18 -6.34 -36.26
CA LEU A 29 -19.97 -7.04 -36.66
C LEU A 29 -19.73 -6.65 -38.13
N SER A 30 -19.11 -5.50 -38.35
CA SER A 30 -18.66 -5.09 -39.67
C SER A 30 -17.42 -5.93 -40.00
N PHE A 31 -17.67 -7.09 -40.59
CA PHE A 31 -16.72 -7.66 -41.54
C PHE A 31 -16.63 -6.66 -42.70
N LEU A 32 -15.71 -5.72 -42.61
CA LEU A 32 -15.25 -4.99 -43.77
C LEU A 32 -14.33 -5.94 -44.54
N PHE A 33 -14.94 -6.72 -45.43
CA PHE A 33 -14.26 -7.19 -46.63
C PHE A 33 -13.81 -5.93 -47.38
N MET A 34 -12.56 -5.51 -47.21
CA MET A 34 -11.96 -4.49 -48.04
C MET A 34 -11.69 -5.15 -49.40
N ALA A 35 -12.61 -4.95 -50.33
CA ALA A 35 -12.42 -5.32 -51.72
C ALA A 35 -11.28 -4.47 -52.28
N VAL A 36 -10.15 -5.12 -52.57
CA VAL A 36 -9.04 -4.55 -53.33
C VAL A 36 -9.54 -4.28 -54.75
N VAL A 37 -9.88 -3.03 -55.05
CA VAL A 37 -10.06 -2.59 -56.44
C VAL A 37 -8.67 -2.22 -56.95
N CYS A 38 -8.00 -3.18 -57.57
CA CYS A 38 -6.82 -2.94 -58.40
C CYS A 38 -7.25 -2.10 -59.63
N ALA A 39 -7.17 -0.79 -59.53
CA ALA A 39 -7.20 0.09 -60.69
C ALA A 39 -5.77 0.16 -61.26
N VAL A 40 -5.43 -0.78 -62.13
CA VAL A 40 -4.21 -0.73 -62.94
C VAL A 40 -4.43 0.33 -64.02
N PHE A 41 -3.99 1.56 -63.78
CA PHE A 41 -3.77 2.51 -64.87
C PHE A 41 -2.41 2.22 -65.50
N PHE A 42 -2.43 1.54 -66.65
CA PHE A 42 -1.32 1.52 -67.58
C PHE A 42 -1.07 2.94 -68.08
N SER A 43 0.02 3.55 -67.59
CA SER A 43 0.71 4.63 -68.28
C SER A 43 2.17 4.20 -68.38
N CYS A 44 2.56 3.69 -69.56
CA CYS A 44 3.96 3.43 -69.87
C CYS A 44 4.77 4.73 -69.75
N GLY A 45 5.79 4.69 -68.92
CA GLY A 45 6.91 5.62 -68.89
C GLY A 45 8.09 4.87 -68.27
N GLU A 46 9.18 4.76 -69.02
CA GLU A 46 10.42 4.11 -68.64
C GLU A 46 11.00 4.77 -67.37
N ASP A 47 11.14 4.00 -66.29
CA ASP A 47 12.07 4.27 -65.20
C ASP A 47 12.41 2.93 -64.54
N GLU A 48 13.70 2.69 -64.28
CA GLU A 48 14.26 1.46 -63.68
C GLU A 48 13.45 0.96 -62.46
N ASP A 49 13.20 -0.35 -62.43
CA ASP A 49 12.38 -1.12 -61.47
C ASP A 49 12.43 -0.62 -60.00
N LYS A 50 11.62 0.40 -59.68
CA LYS A 50 11.31 0.74 -58.29
C LYS A 50 10.23 -0.20 -57.79
N GLN A 51 10.66 -1.36 -57.30
CA GLN A 51 9.75 -2.35 -56.70
C GLN A 51 9.07 -1.71 -55.47
N VAL A 52 7.79 -1.39 -55.61
CA VAL A 52 6.94 -0.91 -54.53
C VAL A 52 6.38 -2.10 -53.75
N HIS A 53 6.35 -1.96 -52.44
CA HIS A 53 5.86 -2.99 -51.51
C HIS A 53 4.85 -2.37 -50.54
N SER A 54 3.92 -3.17 -50.05
CA SER A 54 2.84 -2.72 -49.16
C SER A 54 3.27 -2.67 -47.70
N ILE A 55 2.71 -1.71 -46.97
CA ILE A 55 2.87 -1.55 -45.53
C ILE A 55 1.51 -1.66 -44.87
N THR A 56 1.37 -2.58 -43.92
CA THR A 56 0.19 -2.67 -43.07
C THR A 56 0.58 -2.57 -41.60
N ALA A 57 -0.03 -1.62 -40.88
CA ALA A 57 0.12 -1.46 -39.44
C ALA A 57 -1.17 -1.88 -38.72
N PHE A 58 -1.04 -2.68 -37.65
CA PHE A 58 -2.18 -3.06 -36.81
C PHE A 58 -1.95 -2.67 -35.34
N ALA A 59 -3.02 -2.22 -34.70
CA ALA A 59 -3.06 -2.14 -33.25
C ALA A 59 -3.40 -3.51 -32.66
N GLY A 60 -2.54 -4.03 -31.79
CA GLY A 60 -2.85 -5.17 -30.94
C GLY A 60 -3.87 -4.81 -29.84
N TYR A 61 -4.18 -5.78 -28.97
CA TYR A 61 -5.04 -5.55 -27.80
C TYR A 61 -4.49 -4.40 -26.94
N GLY A 62 -5.37 -3.48 -26.54
CA GLY A 62 -5.01 -2.26 -25.81
C GLY A 62 -4.67 -1.04 -26.68
N GLY A 63 -4.66 -1.19 -28.01
CA GLY A 63 -4.49 -0.08 -28.94
C GLY A 63 -5.80 0.47 -29.48
N ALA A 64 -5.88 1.79 -29.61
CA ALA A 64 -6.95 2.42 -30.37
C ALA A 64 -6.67 2.35 -31.88
N ILE A 65 -5.46 2.75 -32.30
CA ILE A 65 -5.06 2.84 -33.71
C ILE A 65 -3.55 2.54 -33.85
N ALA A 66 -3.14 1.95 -34.97
CA ALA A 66 -1.76 1.99 -35.44
C ALA A 66 -1.75 2.32 -36.94
N THR A 67 -0.91 3.26 -37.36
CA THR A 67 -0.81 3.70 -38.75
C THR A 67 0.64 3.70 -39.23
N ALA A 68 0.82 3.51 -40.53
CA ALA A 68 2.02 3.93 -41.24
C ALA A 68 1.72 5.25 -41.96
N ASP A 69 2.72 6.11 -42.14
CA ASP A 69 2.61 7.34 -42.93
C ASP A 69 2.40 7.07 -44.44
N LYS A 70 2.72 5.85 -44.89
CA LYS A 70 2.57 5.36 -46.26
C LYS A 70 1.91 3.97 -46.29
N GLU A 71 1.01 3.75 -47.24
CA GLU A 71 0.42 2.42 -47.50
C GLU A 71 1.30 1.55 -48.41
N ILE A 72 2.11 2.19 -49.27
CA ILE A 72 3.10 1.56 -50.14
C ILE A 72 4.38 2.42 -50.14
N ALA A 73 5.55 1.79 -50.25
CA ALA A 73 6.82 2.50 -50.39
C ALA A 73 7.79 1.74 -51.28
N VAL A 74 8.71 2.47 -51.93
CA VAL A 74 9.82 1.87 -52.69
C VAL A 74 10.87 1.34 -51.71
N ALA A 75 11.49 0.21 -52.03
CA ALA A 75 12.60 -0.32 -51.24
C ALA A 75 13.68 0.75 -50.98
N GLY A 76 14.14 0.85 -49.72
CA GLY A 76 15.09 1.87 -49.27
C GLY A 76 14.45 3.18 -48.78
N GLU A 77 13.15 3.41 -49.00
CA GLU A 77 12.48 4.57 -48.42
C GLU A 77 12.25 4.41 -46.92
N ALA A 78 12.35 5.53 -46.18
CA ALA A 78 11.91 5.58 -44.80
C ALA A 78 10.37 5.54 -44.71
N VAL A 79 9.87 4.74 -43.78
CA VAL A 79 8.45 4.64 -43.40
C VAL A 79 8.34 4.92 -41.90
N THR A 80 7.39 5.76 -41.52
CA THR A 80 7.11 6.13 -40.13
C THR A 80 5.84 5.44 -39.65
N VAL A 81 5.91 4.79 -38.50
CA VAL A 81 4.77 4.16 -37.84
C VAL A 81 4.43 4.88 -36.54
N THR A 82 3.14 5.07 -36.31
CA THR A 82 2.60 5.74 -35.12
C THR A 82 1.49 4.88 -34.52
N ALA A 83 1.51 4.71 -33.21
CA ALA A 83 0.50 3.99 -32.45
C ALA A 83 -0.23 4.94 -31.48
N THR A 84 -1.54 4.77 -31.34
CA THR A 84 -2.35 5.47 -30.34
C THR A 84 -2.91 4.43 -29.38
N PRO A 85 -2.49 4.43 -28.09
CA PRO A 85 -3.06 3.56 -27.08
C PRO A 85 -4.55 3.83 -26.85
N ALA A 86 -5.30 2.80 -26.47
CA ALA A 86 -6.64 2.98 -25.91
C ALA A 86 -6.55 3.53 -24.48
N GLU A 87 -7.65 4.09 -23.96
CA GLU A 87 -7.72 4.55 -22.57
C GLU A 87 -7.34 3.42 -21.60
N GLY A 88 -6.48 3.72 -20.62
CA GLY A 88 -5.97 2.73 -19.67
C GLY A 88 -4.82 1.85 -20.19
N PHE A 89 -4.26 2.14 -21.37
CA PHE A 89 -3.11 1.41 -21.92
C PHE A 89 -1.97 2.35 -22.31
N LEU A 90 -0.75 1.79 -22.35
CA LEU A 90 0.46 2.43 -22.87
C LEU A 90 0.97 1.66 -24.09
N PHE A 91 1.60 2.38 -25.01
CA PHE A 91 2.36 1.73 -26.08
C PHE A 91 3.53 0.96 -25.44
N LYS A 92 3.68 -0.30 -25.85
CA LYS A 92 4.78 -1.17 -25.43
C LYS A 92 5.83 -1.19 -26.52
N GLU A 93 5.56 -1.87 -27.63
CA GLU A 93 6.57 -2.05 -28.67
C GLU A 93 5.98 -2.36 -30.05
N TRP A 94 6.76 -2.07 -31.08
CA TRP A 94 6.53 -2.49 -32.46
C TRP A 94 7.06 -3.92 -32.69
N LYS A 95 6.24 -4.78 -33.32
CA LYS A 95 6.64 -6.12 -33.76
C LYS A 95 6.40 -6.31 -35.24
N VAL A 96 7.46 -6.62 -35.97
CA VAL A 96 7.34 -7.07 -37.36
C VAL A 96 6.77 -8.50 -37.36
N ARG A 97 5.69 -8.70 -38.12
CA ARG A 97 5.01 -10.00 -38.28
C ARG A 97 5.24 -10.62 -39.64
N VAL A 98 5.36 -9.79 -40.67
CA VAL A 98 5.68 -10.17 -42.04
C VAL A 98 6.72 -9.17 -42.56
N GLY A 99 7.68 -9.67 -43.34
CA GLY A 99 8.82 -8.92 -43.82
C GLY A 99 10.02 -8.98 -42.88
N ASN A 100 11.20 -8.68 -43.41
CA ASN A 100 12.49 -8.74 -42.73
C ASN A 100 13.03 -7.37 -42.28
N THR A 101 12.18 -6.32 -42.32
CA THR A 101 12.58 -4.98 -41.91
C THR A 101 12.99 -4.95 -40.43
N ILE A 102 13.89 -4.01 -40.09
CA ILE A 102 14.36 -3.77 -38.73
C ILE A 102 13.86 -2.39 -38.31
N VAL A 103 13.10 -2.37 -37.21
CA VAL A 103 12.72 -1.13 -36.53
C VAL A 103 13.80 -0.84 -35.50
N GLU A 104 14.59 0.21 -35.73
CA GLU A 104 15.79 0.49 -34.92
C GLU A 104 15.45 0.70 -33.44
N ASN A 105 14.34 1.38 -33.15
CA ASN A 105 13.82 1.54 -31.81
C ASN A 105 12.37 1.07 -31.72
N VAL A 106 12.19 -0.22 -31.44
CA VAL A 106 10.85 -0.82 -31.28
C VAL A 106 10.02 -0.20 -30.16
N GLN A 107 10.63 0.48 -29.18
CA GLN A 107 9.93 1.13 -28.07
C GLN A 107 9.60 2.61 -28.37
N ALA A 108 10.11 3.18 -29.47
CA ALA A 108 9.79 4.55 -29.87
C ALA A 108 8.39 4.63 -30.50
N ASN A 109 7.69 5.73 -30.22
CA ASN A 109 6.41 6.03 -30.85
C ASN A 109 6.27 7.56 -31.04
N PRO A 110 6.33 8.08 -32.29
CA PRO A 110 6.49 7.34 -33.54
C PRO A 110 7.86 6.67 -33.67
N SER A 111 7.95 5.64 -34.52
CA SER A 111 9.21 5.00 -34.91
C SER A 111 9.34 4.95 -36.43
N THR A 112 10.55 4.77 -36.93
CA THR A 112 10.84 4.63 -38.36
C THR A 112 11.49 3.29 -38.68
N PHE A 113 11.32 2.84 -39.92
CA PHE A 113 12.08 1.73 -40.49
C PHE A 113 12.36 1.99 -41.98
N THR A 114 13.31 1.26 -42.55
CA THR A 114 13.60 1.31 -43.99
C THR A 114 12.84 0.22 -44.72
N MET A 115 12.12 0.59 -45.78
CA MET A 115 11.30 -0.35 -46.54
C MET A 115 12.17 -1.44 -47.18
N PRO A 116 11.92 -2.74 -46.93
CA PRO A 116 12.66 -3.82 -47.55
C PRO A 116 12.12 -4.10 -48.97
N MET A 117 12.76 -5.04 -49.67
CA MET A 117 12.27 -5.54 -50.97
C MET A 117 11.14 -6.57 -50.83
N GLU A 118 10.25 -6.40 -49.85
CA GLU A 118 9.07 -7.25 -49.63
C GLU A 118 7.99 -6.50 -48.81
N ASP A 119 6.77 -7.04 -48.80
CA ASP A 119 5.65 -6.51 -48.01
C ASP A 119 5.95 -6.57 -46.50
N VAL A 120 5.49 -5.55 -45.76
CA VAL A 120 5.68 -5.44 -44.31
C VAL A 120 4.34 -5.42 -43.59
N ILE A 121 4.19 -6.31 -42.61
CA ILE A 121 3.13 -6.22 -41.60
C ILE A 121 3.78 -5.97 -40.25
N ILE A 122 3.39 -4.87 -39.62
CA ILE A 122 3.89 -4.46 -38.31
C ILE A 122 2.72 -4.30 -37.33
N VAL A 123 2.94 -4.69 -36.09
CA VAL A 123 1.92 -4.66 -35.03
C VAL A 123 2.43 -3.83 -33.87
N ALA A 124 1.68 -2.79 -33.50
CA ALA A 124 1.86 -2.10 -32.22
C ALA A 124 1.30 -2.98 -31.11
N THR A 125 2.07 -3.21 -30.06
CA THR A 125 1.63 -3.89 -28.85
C THR A 125 1.52 -2.91 -27.70
N PHE A 126 0.60 -3.19 -26.77
CA PHE A 126 0.26 -2.30 -25.67
C PHE A 126 0.31 -3.06 -24.35
N MET A 127 0.40 -2.31 -23.25
CA MET A 127 0.32 -2.84 -21.88
C MET A 127 -0.63 -2.01 -21.05
N ILE A 128 -1.20 -2.61 -20.01
CA ILE A 128 -2.09 -1.90 -19.08
C ILE A 128 -1.31 -0.78 -18.41
N ARG A 129 -1.89 0.41 -18.37
CA ARG A 129 -1.37 1.54 -17.61
C ARG A 129 -1.58 1.26 -16.13
N ASN A 130 -0.50 1.02 -15.41
CA ASN A 130 -0.52 0.75 -13.98
C ASN A 130 0.34 1.80 -13.27
N ASP A 131 -0.15 3.03 -13.24
CA ASP A 131 0.57 4.16 -12.68
C ASP A 131 0.24 4.32 -11.20
N VAL A 132 1.25 4.19 -10.34
CA VAL A 132 1.12 4.39 -8.90
C VAL A 132 0.66 5.82 -8.58
N LEU A 133 1.00 6.82 -9.40
CA LEU A 133 0.56 8.20 -9.20
C LEU A 133 -0.95 8.39 -9.30
N GLU A 134 -1.66 7.51 -10.01
CA GLU A 134 -3.13 7.57 -10.09
C GLU A 134 -3.80 7.20 -8.76
N ARG A 135 -3.08 6.51 -7.85
CA ARG A 135 -3.57 6.11 -6.51
C ARG A 135 -3.27 7.12 -5.41
N ILE A 136 -2.36 8.07 -5.66
CA ILE A 136 -2.02 9.13 -4.72
C ILE A 136 -3.03 10.27 -4.90
N THR A 137 -3.84 10.54 -3.87
CA THR A 137 -4.88 11.57 -3.85
C THR A 137 -4.42 12.85 -3.17
N ASP A 138 -3.44 12.81 -2.25
CA ASP A 138 -2.86 14.04 -1.70
C ASP A 138 -2.13 14.81 -2.82
N PRO A 139 -2.57 16.04 -3.18
CA PRO A 139 -2.04 16.75 -4.34
C PRO A 139 -0.55 17.13 -4.19
N ALA A 140 -0.12 17.45 -2.96
CA ALA A 140 1.25 17.84 -2.68
C ALA A 140 2.18 16.63 -2.77
N LEU A 141 1.75 15.49 -2.20
CA LEU A 141 2.47 14.22 -2.31
C LEU A 141 2.54 13.73 -3.75
N LYS A 142 1.43 13.81 -4.50
CA LYS A 142 1.39 13.45 -5.93
C LYS A 142 2.34 14.30 -6.75
N ALA A 143 2.33 15.62 -6.53
CA ALA A 143 3.23 16.54 -7.23
C ALA A 143 4.70 16.25 -6.92
N TYR A 144 5.02 15.93 -5.67
CA TYR A 144 6.36 15.47 -5.31
C TYR A 144 6.73 14.20 -6.07
N CYS A 145 5.90 13.15 -6.00
CA CYS A 145 6.18 11.89 -6.67
C CYS A 145 6.37 12.06 -8.18
N GLN A 146 5.54 12.88 -8.83
CA GLN A 146 5.68 13.23 -10.24
C GLN A 146 7.03 13.92 -10.53
N SER A 147 7.47 14.85 -9.68
CA SER A 147 8.76 15.53 -9.87
C SER A 147 9.95 14.57 -9.77
N ARG A 148 9.84 13.54 -8.93
CA ARG A 148 10.89 12.53 -8.69
C ARG A 148 11.00 11.51 -9.83
N MET A 149 10.01 11.39 -10.70
CA MET A 149 10.08 10.49 -11.86
C MET A 149 11.28 10.78 -12.76
N ASP A 150 11.58 12.06 -12.97
CA ASP A 150 12.60 12.51 -13.91
C ASP A 150 13.83 13.14 -13.27
N THR A 151 13.88 13.21 -11.93
CA THR A 151 14.96 13.91 -11.22
C THR A 151 15.64 13.02 -10.19
N GLU A 152 16.94 13.19 -10.00
CA GLU A 152 17.66 12.63 -8.85
C GLU A 152 17.48 13.53 -7.63
N GLN A 153 17.70 13.01 -6.42
CA GLN A 153 17.63 13.80 -5.18
C GLN A 153 18.72 13.34 -4.24
N GLU A 154 19.36 14.31 -3.62
CA GLU A 154 20.30 14.06 -2.53
C GLU A 154 19.54 14.15 -1.19
N ILE A 155 19.61 13.11 -0.38
CA ILE A 155 19.08 13.08 0.99
C ILE A 155 20.22 12.61 1.89
N ASP A 156 20.58 13.43 2.89
CA ASP A 156 21.67 13.13 3.84
C ASP A 156 23.02 12.78 3.16
N GLY A 157 23.35 13.46 2.05
CA GLY A 157 24.59 13.22 1.31
C GLY A 157 24.57 11.98 0.39
N VAL A 158 23.43 11.29 0.28
CA VAL A 158 23.24 10.14 -0.60
C VAL A 158 22.37 10.55 -1.79
N ILE A 159 22.87 10.32 -3.00
CA ILE A 159 22.13 10.58 -4.24
C ILE A 159 21.25 9.36 -4.56
N TYR A 160 19.94 9.61 -4.63
CA TYR A 160 18.93 8.64 -5.04
C TYR A 160 18.53 8.89 -6.50
N PRO A 161 18.43 7.83 -7.32
CA PRO A 161 18.09 7.95 -8.72
C PRO A 161 16.67 8.48 -8.92
N LYS A 162 16.39 8.96 -10.13
CA LYS A 162 15.02 9.22 -10.58
C LYS A 162 14.17 7.95 -10.56
N TRP A 163 12.86 8.08 -10.37
CA TRP A 163 11.97 6.93 -10.15
C TRP A 163 11.48 6.27 -11.44
N ASP A 164 11.28 7.01 -12.53
CA ASP A 164 10.98 6.44 -13.83
C ASP A 164 12.29 5.98 -14.48
N THR A 165 12.68 4.75 -14.16
CA THR A 165 13.96 4.16 -14.57
C THR A 165 13.96 3.75 -16.04
N ASN A 166 12.79 3.40 -16.57
CA ASN A 166 12.64 2.96 -17.96
C ASN A 166 12.27 4.12 -18.91
N GLY A 167 11.87 5.28 -18.38
CA GLY A 167 11.58 6.50 -19.12
C GLY A 167 10.25 6.48 -19.87
N ASN A 168 9.29 5.63 -19.48
CA ASN A 168 7.99 5.51 -20.15
C ASN A 168 6.95 6.53 -19.66
N GLY A 169 7.32 7.42 -18.73
CA GLY A 169 6.45 8.43 -18.16
C GLY A 169 5.41 7.88 -17.19
N VAL A 170 5.59 6.67 -16.66
CA VAL A 170 4.69 6.02 -15.70
C VAL A 170 5.48 5.47 -14.53
N LEU A 171 5.01 5.74 -13.30
CA LEU A 171 5.59 5.14 -12.11
C LEU A 171 4.96 3.77 -11.89
N SER A 172 5.62 2.72 -12.36
CA SER A 172 5.12 1.35 -12.16
C SER A 172 5.27 0.88 -10.70
N PRO A 173 4.53 -0.15 -10.24
CA PRO A 173 4.73 -0.74 -8.91
C PRO A 173 6.16 -1.23 -8.67
N ASP A 174 6.80 -1.81 -9.69
CA ASP A 174 8.19 -2.27 -9.59
C ASP A 174 9.13 -1.09 -9.30
N GLU A 175 8.94 0.03 -10.00
CA GLU A 175 9.70 1.26 -9.77
C GLU A 175 9.42 1.86 -8.40
N ALA A 176 8.14 1.97 -8.00
CA ALA A 176 7.78 2.45 -6.66
C ALA A 176 8.37 1.57 -5.55
N SER A 177 8.34 0.24 -5.71
CA SER A 177 8.92 -0.71 -4.76
C SER A 177 10.44 -0.63 -4.66
N ALA A 178 11.11 -0.06 -5.66
CA ALA A 178 12.55 0.16 -5.68
C ALA A 178 12.97 1.49 -5.03
N VAL A 179 12.03 2.41 -4.77
CA VAL A 179 12.29 3.70 -4.11
C VAL A 179 12.75 3.46 -2.68
N LYS A 180 13.92 4.01 -2.35
CA LYS A 180 14.58 3.83 -1.04
C LYS A 180 14.43 5.00 -0.09
N ALA A 181 14.23 6.21 -0.60
CA ALA A 181 14.16 7.39 0.24
C ALA A 181 13.18 8.43 -0.30
N ILE A 182 12.47 9.07 0.63
CA ILE A 182 11.55 10.16 0.39
C ILE A 182 11.85 11.27 1.40
N ASP A 183 11.99 12.50 0.92
CA ASP A 183 12.10 13.69 1.76
C ASP A 183 11.14 14.77 1.25
N ILE A 184 10.10 14.99 2.05
CA ILE A 184 9.02 15.97 1.87
C ILE A 184 8.89 16.83 3.13
N THR A 185 10.01 17.04 3.82
CA THR A 185 10.10 17.89 5.01
C THR A 185 9.63 19.31 4.69
N GLY A 186 8.72 19.84 5.49
CA GLY A 186 8.15 21.17 5.32
C GLY A 186 7.02 21.25 4.28
N GLY A 187 6.66 20.14 3.64
CA GLY A 187 5.65 20.08 2.59
C GLY A 187 6.24 20.30 1.19
N VAL A 188 5.36 20.39 0.18
CA VAL A 188 5.74 20.47 -1.23
C VAL A 188 5.11 21.71 -1.84
N ASN A 189 5.92 22.56 -2.47
CA ASN A 189 5.47 23.83 -3.08
C ASN A 189 4.66 24.73 -2.11
N GLY A 190 5.05 24.75 -0.83
CA GLY A 190 4.38 25.53 0.22
C GLY A 190 3.08 24.90 0.74
N VAL A 191 2.70 23.72 0.26
CA VAL A 191 1.52 22.97 0.71
C VAL A 191 1.97 21.88 1.68
N LYS A 192 1.39 21.88 2.89
CA LYS A 192 1.62 20.82 3.88
C LYS A 192 0.90 19.54 3.49
N ILE A 193 1.55 18.42 3.76
CA ILE A 193 1.00 17.09 3.51
C ILE A 193 0.18 16.68 4.73
N LYS A 194 -0.94 16.00 4.50
CA LYS A 194 -1.86 15.55 5.58
C LYS A 194 -1.88 14.04 5.76
N SER A 195 -1.46 13.29 4.75
CA SER A 195 -1.43 11.83 4.78
C SER A 195 -0.37 11.29 3.84
N VAL A 196 0.22 10.16 4.23
CA VAL A 196 1.15 9.37 3.40
C VAL A 196 0.70 7.91 3.29
N ASN A 197 -0.55 7.61 3.67
CA ASN A 197 -1.10 6.24 3.67
C ASN A 197 -1.17 5.63 2.26
N GLU A 198 -1.04 6.43 1.22
CA GLU A 198 -1.12 6.02 -0.19
C GLU A 198 0.21 5.48 -0.72
N LEU A 199 1.30 5.60 0.06
CA LEU A 199 2.63 5.10 -0.31
C LEU A 199 2.79 3.59 -0.03
N ILE A 200 1.72 2.80 -0.07
CA ILE A 200 1.74 1.34 0.20
C ILE A 200 2.63 0.56 -0.78
N GLU A 201 2.78 1.03 -2.02
CA GLU A 201 3.58 0.39 -3.08
C GLU A 201 5.10 0.64 -2.88
N PHE A 202 5.47 1.61 -2.03
CA PHE A 202 6.86 2.00 -1.76
C PHE A 202 7.53 1.07 -0.74
N THR A 203 7.41 -0.24 -0.96
CA THR A 203 7.87 -1.29 -0.03
C THR A 203 9.39 -1.36 0.14
N GLY A 204 10.14 -0.66 -0.73
CA GLY A 204 11.60 -0.50 -0.68
C GLY A 204 12.10 0.57 0.29
N LEU A 205 11.21 1.36 0.90
CA LEU A 205 11.57 2.57 1.62
C LEU A 205 12.44 2.27 2.85
N GLU A 206 13.61 2.90 2.90
CA GLU A 206 14.62 2.82 3.98
C GLU A 206 14.69 4.14 4.77
N VAL A 207 14.41 5.28 4.12
CA VAL A 207 14.40 6.61 4.73
C VAL A 207 13.12 7.36 4.37
N LEU A 208 12.38 7.84 5.37
CA LEU A 208 11.20 8.68 5.18
C LEU A 208 11.32 9.93 6.05
N LYS A 209 11.38 11.10 5.41
CA LYS A 209 11.37 12.40 6.08
C LYS A 209 10.14 13.19 5.66
N ILE A 210 9.27 13.41 6.64
CA ILE A 210 7.95 14.02 6.52
C ILE A 210 7.75 15.06 7.63
N GLY A 211 8.83 15.53 8.26
CA GLY A 211 8.76 16.50 9.35
C GLY A 211 8.19 17.85 8.90
N GLY A 212 7.55 18.59 9.81
CA GLY A 212 7.02 19.93 9.50
C GLY A 212 5.80 19.91 8.57
N ASN A 213 4.89 18.95 8.74
CA ASN A 213 3.66 18.79 7.96
C ASN A 213 2.42 18.82 8.88
N GLU A 214 1.24 18.43 8.38
CA GLU A 214 -0.05 18.46 9.10
C GLU A 214 -0.64 17.03 9.21
N LEU A 215 0.20 16.03 9.47
CA LEU A 215 -0.27 14.65 9.65
C LEU A 215 -0.89 14.47 11.04
N ALA A 216 -2.14 14.00 11.10
CA ALA A 216 -2.84 13.69 12.35
C ALA A 216 -2.57 12.27 12.87
N THR A 217 -2.31 11.32 11.96
CA THR A 217 -1.97 9.93 12.30
C THR A 217 -0.92 9.39 11.33
N LEU A 218 -0.14 8.43 11.79
CA LEU A 218 0.81 7.71 10.94
C LEU A 218 0.92 6.24 11.37
N ASN A 219 0.58 5.35 10.45
CA ASN A 219 0.83 3.92 10.60
C ASN A 219 1.98 3.50 9.69
N VAL A 220 3.12 3.14 10.28
CA VAL A 220 4.32 2.80 9.55
C VAL A 220 4.29 1.31 9.20
N VAL A 221 4.14 1.03 7.90
CA VAL A 221 4.03 -0.33 7.34
C VAL A 221 5.25 -0.77 6.53
N TRP A 222 6.24 0.12 6.35
CA TRP A 222 7.41 -0.14 5.52
C TRP A 222 8.46 -0.95 6.28
N THR A 223 8.50 -2.26 6.04
CA THR A 223 9.35 -3.22 6.77
C THR A 223 10.86 -2.99 6.62
N LYS A 224 11.28 -2.23 5.60
CA LYS A 224 12.68 -1.86 5.37
C LYS A 224 13.08 -0.51 5.96
N LEU A 225 12.13 0.24 6.52
CA LEU A 225 12.38 1.59 7.00
C LEU A 225 13.37 1.56 8.17
N ALA A 226 14.47 2.28 8.01
CA ALA A 226 15.55 2.40 9.00
C ALA A 226 15.56 3.78 9.67
N LYS A 227 15.09 4.81 8.96
CA LYS A 227 15.00 6.19 9.45
C LYS A 227 13.64 6.81 9.14
N LEU A 228 12.99 7.32 10.18
CA LEU A 228 11.74 8.07 10.08
C LEU A 228 11.88 9.41 10.79
N ASP A 229 11.68 10.50 10.06
CA ASP A 229 11.46 11.82 10.64
C ASP A 229 10.02 12.26 10.36
N CYS A 230 9.19 12.24 11.39
CA CYS A 230 7.83 12.77 11.43
C CYS A 230 7.68 13.85 12.50
N SER A 231 8.77 14.53 12.88
CA SER A 231 8.76 15.63 13.84
C SER A 231 7.92 16.80 13.34
N HIS A 232 7.44 17.67 14.24
CA HIS A 232 6.67 18.86 13.87
C HIS A 232 5.46 18.53 12.98
N ASN A 233 4.62 17.61 13.43
CA ASN A 233 3.32 17.28 12.83
C ASN A 233 2.22 17.44 13.88
N GLU A 234 1.02 16.97 13.57
CA GLU A 234 -0.15 16.98 14.45
C GLU A 234 -0.48 15.57 14.94
N LEU A 235 0.54 14.69 15.06
CA LEU A 235 0.30 13.27 15.32
C LEU A 235 -0.26 13.04 16.72
N THR A 236 -1.49 12.55 16.81
CA THR A 236 -2.08 12.01 18.05
C THR A 236 -1.83 10.50 18.19
N ASN A 237 -1.51 9.83 17.07
CA ASN A 237 -1.17 8.42 17.02
C ASN A 237 -0.04 8.13 16.02
N LEU A 238 0.96 7.39 16.49
CA LEU A 238 2.08 6.89 15.70
C LEU A 238 2.29 5.40 16.01
N SER A 239 2.18 4.56 14.99
CA SER A 239 2.53 3.14 15.09
C SER A 239 3.78 2.85 14.26
N VAL A 240 4.82 2.32 14.90
CA VAL A 240 6.10 1.92 14.26
C VAL A 240 6.33 0.41 14.26
N GLY A 241 5.31 -0.37 14.62
CA GLY A 241 5.42 -1.83 14.79
C GLY A 241 5.76 -2.57 13.49
N GLY A 242 5.38 -2.03 12.33
CA GLY A 242 5.62 -2.65 11.02
C GLY A 242 7.05 -2.50 10.49
N SER A 243 7.90 -1.68 11.13
CA SER A 243 9.27 -1.40 10.67
C SER A 243 10.31 -1.99 11.60
N GLU A 244 10.54 -3.29 11.48
CA GLU A 244 11.51 -4.05 12.30
C GLU A 244 12.98 -3.60 12.14
N LYS A 245 13.28 -2.78 11.12
CA LYS A 245 14.61 -2.22 10.87
C LYS A 245 14.79 -0.79 11.37
N LEU A 246 13.74 -0.19 11.95
CA LEU A 246 13.75 1.22 12.34
C LEU A 246 14.75 1.43 13.47
N LYS A 247 15.73 2.32 13.28
CA LYS A 247 16.77 2.64 14.27
C LYS A 247 16.82 4.12 14.63
N GLU A 248 16.40 4.98 13.71
CA GLU A 248 16.35 6.43 13.87
C GLU A 248 14.88 6.89 13.77
N LEU A 249 14.33 7.41 14.87
CA LEU A 249 12.97 7.95 14.93
C LEU A 249 12.97 9.37 15.51
N TYR A 250 12.45 10.30 14.73
CA TYR A 250 12.20 11.68 15.13
C TYR A 250 10.70 11.94 15.07
N CYS A 251 10.04 12.02 16.21
CA CYS A 251 8.61 12.29 16.35
C CYS A 251 8.32 13.38 17.40
N ASN A 252 9.34 14.16 17.77
CA ASN A 252 9.20 15.30 18.67
C ASN A 252 8.33 16.41 18.07
N ASN A 253 7.73 17.25 18.92
CA ASN A 253 6.78 18.31 18.51
C ASN A 253 5.56 17.73 17.77
N ASN A 254 4.77 16.92 18.48
CA ASN A 254 3.51 16.33 18.03
C ASN A 254 2.49 16.35 19.20
N HIS A 255 1.41 15.56 19.13
CA HIS A 255 0.38 15.41 20.16
C HIS A 255 0.32 13.99 20.75
N LEU A 256 1.47 13.32 20.86
CA LEU A 256 1.56 11.95 21.34
C LEU A 256 1.56 11.90 22.88
N SER A 257 0.66 11.11 23.45
CA SER A 257 0.64 10.81 24.89
C SER A 257 1.38 9.53 25.26
N SER A 258 1.48 8.58 24.34
CA SER A 258 2.19 7.31 24.53
C SER A 258 2.77 6.82 23.22
N LEU A 259 3.92 6.14 23.28
CA LEU A 259 4.58 5.58 22.10
C LEU A 259 5.29 4.26 22.42
N LYS A 260 5.00 3.22 21.63
CA LYS A 260 5.60 1.89 21.77
C LYS A 260 6.81 1.75 20.83
N LEU A 261 7.99 1.46 21.37
CA LEU A 261 9.26 1.55 20.63
C LEU A 261 10.14 0.30 20.71
N LYS A 262 9.60 -0.79 21.27
CA LYS A 262 10.33 -2.06 21.43
C LYS A 262 10.86 -2.66 20.11
N THR A 263 10.18 -2.39 19.00
CA THR A 263 10.51 -2.95 17.68
C THR A 263 11.66 -2.20 17.02
N MET A 264 12.04 -1.03 17.56
CA MET A 264 13.19 -0.31 17.07
C MET A 264 14.48 -1.07 17.39
N VAL A 265 15.35 -1.16 16.40
CA VAL A 265 16.65 -1.83 16.52
C VAL A 265 17.56 -1.02 17.41
N TYR A 266 17.87 -1.58 18.58
CA TYR A 266 18.74 -1.00 19.58
C TYR A 266 20.21 -1.41 19.33
N GLU A 267 20.84 -0.78 18.34
CA GLU A 267 22.25 -1.01 17.97
C GLU A 267 22.99 0.31 17.64
N ASN A 268 24.20 0.21 17.07
CA ASN A 268 24.96 1.39 16.65
C ASN A 268 24.15 2.29 15.70
N GLY A 269 23.99 3.55 16.09
CA GLY A 269 23.18 4.53 15.35
C GLY A 269 21.72 4.62 15.82
N TYR A 270 21.36 3.98 16.94
CA TYR A 270 20.06 4.16 17.58
C TYR A 270 19.85 5.63 17.99
N MET A 271 18.77 6.23 17.49
CA MET A 271 18.41 7.61 17.78
C MET A 271 16.90 7.73 17.98
N LEU A 272 16.49 8.39 19.06
CA LEU A 272 15.09 8.64 19.38
C LEU A 272 14.91 10.08 19.88
N HIS A 273 14.17 10.88 19.13
CA HIS A 273 13.70 12.20 19.51
C HIS A 273 12.17 12.15 19.58
N CYS A 274 11.60 12.10 20.78
CA CYS A 274 10.15 11.91 20.97
C CYS A 274 9.51 12.89 21.96
N GLY A 275 10.25 13.85 22.51
CA GLY A 275 9.72 14.83 23.46
C GLY A 275 8.99 16.00 22.80
N ASN A 276 8.80 17.06 23.59
CA ASN A 276 8.09 18.27 23.19
C ASN A 276 6.67 18.00 22.66
N GLN A 277 5.98 17.02 23.27
CA GLN A 277 4.59 16.77 22.93
C GLN A 277 3.70 17.85 23.54
N MET A 278 2.60 18.19 22.86
CA MET A 278 1.60 19.13 23.35
C MET A 278 0.21 18.53 23.25
N THR A 279 -0.73 18.94 24.11
CA THR A 279 -2.14 18.66 23.87
C THR A 279 -2.64 19.45 22.66
N GLU A 280 -3.84 19.15 22.16
CA GLU A 280 -4.45 19.92 21.07
C GLU A 280 -4.68 21.40 21.47
N GLU A 281 -4.82 21.67 22.76
CA GLU A 281 -4.93 23.02 23.34
C GLU A 281 -3.58 23.75 23.49
N GLY A 282 -2.46 23.10 23.14
CA GLY A 282 -1.11 23.67 23.20
C GLY A 282 -0.47 23.64 24.59
N GLU A 283 -0.97 22.82 25.51
CA GLU A 283 -0.34 22.60 26.81
C GLU A 283 0.77 21.54 26.71
N VAL A 284 1.78 21.63 27.57
CA VAL A 284 2.85 20.62 27.63
C VAL A 284 2.24 19.25 27.96
N GLN A 285 2.52 18.26 27.12
CA GLN A 285 2.10 16.88 27.32
C GLN A 285 3.31 16.00 27.65
N ILE A 286 3.18 15.19 28.70
CA ILE A 286 4.18 14.16 29.01
C ILE A 286 3.96 12.99 28.04
N LEU A 287 5.01 12.59 27.33
CA LEU A 287 5.00 11.36 26.54
C LEU A 287 5.42 10.17 27.40
N GLU A 288 4.58 9.15 27.48
CA GLU A 288 4.98 7.83 28.00
C GLU A 288 5.66 7.01 26.89
N ALA A 289 6.99 6.93 26.89
CA ALA A 289 7.77 6.12 25.97
C ALA A 289 7.94 4.69 26.52
N ILE A 290 7.33 3.71 25.84
CA ILE A 290 7.34 2.30 26.23
C ILE A 290 8.51 1.60 25.52
N LEU A 291 9.51 1.22 26.31
CA LEU A 291 10.81 0.71 25.87
C LEU A 291 11.17 -0.60 26.60
N THR A 292 12.17 -1.32 26.09
CA THR A 292 12.80 -2.45 26.81
C THR A 292 13.78 -1.95 27.87
N ASP A 293 14.15 -2.79 28.84
CA ASP A 293 15.12 -2.44 29.90
C ASP A 293 16.48 -1.99 29.33
N GLU A 294 16.93 -2.64 28.26
CA GLU A 294 18.18 -2.31 27.57
C GLU A 294 18.09 -0.92 26.89
N GLN A 295 16.99 -0.64 26.19
CA GLN A 295 16.73 0.66 25.58
C GLN A 295 16.62 1.78 26.62
N ILE A 296 16.01 1.52 27.79
CA ILE A 296 15.90 2.50 28.87
C ILE A 296 17.28 2.85 29.44
N SER A 297 18.14 1.85 29.63
CA SER A 297 19.51 2.07 30.10
C SER A 297 20.28 3.02 29.16
N PHE A 298 20.11 2.84 27.84
CA PHE A 298 20.67 3.74 26.84
C PHE A 298 20.04 5.12 26.86
N TRP A 299 18.72 5.17 26.92
CA TRP A 299 17.95 6.41 26.96
C TRP A 299 18.43 7.32 28.08
N GLU A 300 18.50 6.79 29.30
CA GLU A 300 18.94 7.51 30.49
C GLU A 300 20.37 8.04 30.33
N SER A 301 21.23 7.28 29.67
CA SER A 301 22.66 7.62 29.51
C SER A 301 22.92 8.60 28.35
N ASN A 302 22.14 8.56 27.27
CA ASN A 302 22.47 9.20 26.00
C ASN A 302 21.39 10.15 25.45
N LEU A 303 20.11 9.87 25.70
CA LEU A 303 19.00 10.49 24.95
C LEU A 303 18.15 11.43 25.81
N LYS A 304 17.96 11.11 27.08
CA LYS A 304 17.04 11.82 27.99
C LYS A 304 17.30 13.32 28.11
N ASN A 305 18.57 13.71 28.06
CA ASN A 305 18.98 15.10 28.27
C ASN A 305 19.02 15.93 26.98
N LEU A 306 18.64 15.35 25.84
CA LEU A 306 18.49 16.09 24.58
C LEU A 306 17.27 17.00 24.67
N SER A 307 17.38 18.22 24.13
CA SER A 307 16.28 19.20 24.11
C SER A 307 15.03 18.67 23.39
N GLU A 308 15.24 17.81 22.42
CA GLU A 308 14.23 17.15 21.60
C GLU A 308 13.44 16.09 22.39
N ASN A 309 13.91 15.71 23.58
CA ASN A 309 13.34 14.71 24.47
C ASN A 309 12.77 15.31 25.77
N ALA A 310 12.45 16.60 25.78
CA ALA A 310 11.79 17.23 26.92
C ALA A 310 10.41 16.58 27.21
N ASN A 311 10.08 16.45 28.50
CA ASN A 311 8.80 15.90 29.00
C ASN A 311 8.51 14.46 28.53
N VAL A 312 9.55 13.63 28.44
CA VAL A 312 9.38 12.20 28.17
C VAL A 312 9.64 11.41 29.45
N GLU A 313 8.67 10.57 29.80
CA GLU A 313 8.82 9.55 30.84
C GLU A 313 8.95 8.19 30.18
N THR A 314 9.98 7.45 30.56
CA THR A 314 10.14 6.08 30.07
C THR A 314 9.46 5.10 30.99
N LYS A 315 8.76 4.15 30.39
CA LYS A 315 8.18 3.02 31.08
C LYS A 315 8.77 1.75 30.50
N THR A 316 9.25 0.89 31.39
CA THR A 316 9.57 -0.48 31.03
C THR A 316 8.30 -1.12 30.53
N MET A 317 8.34 -1.61 29.31
CA MET A 317 7.31 -2.51 28.85
C MET A 317 7.22 -3.68 29.84
N PRO A 318 6.01 -4.11 30.27
CA PRO A 318 5.89 -5.33 31.07
C PRO A 318 6.58 -6.47 30.32
N ALA A 319 7.47 -7.20 30.99
CA ALA A 319 8.17 -8.34 30.40
C ALA A 319 7.12 -9.28 29.81
N ALA A 320 7.08 -9.42 28.49
CA ALA A 320 6.19 -10.33 27.80
C ALA A 320 7.01 -11.37 27.07
N ASP A 321 6.64 -12.62 27.26
CA ASP A 321 7.25 -13.75 26.61
C ASP A 321 6.83 -13.85 25.13
N VAL A 322 5.60 -13.40 24.83
CA VAL A 322 5.01 -13.43 23.49
C VAL A 322 4.27 -12.12 23.21
N TYR A 323 4.42 -11.61 21.99
CA TYR A 323 3.66 -10.47 21.47
C TYR A 323 2.79 -10.92 20.31
N LEU A 324 1.50 -10.62 20.39
CA LEU A 324 0.50 -10.95 19.36
C LEU A 324 -0.08 -9.67 18.76
N THR A 325 -0.06 -9.56 17.44
CA THR A 325 -0.84 -8.55 16.71
C THR A 325 -1.98 -9.28 16.03
N LEU A 326 -3.18 -9.15 16.59
CA LEU A 326 -4.36 -9.89 16.18
C LEU A 326 -5.06 -9.11 15.07
N THR A 327 -5.54 -9.85 14.07
CA THR A 327 -6.08 -9.30 12.81
C THR A 327 -7.58 -9.49 12.70
N GLU A 328 -8.17 -10.35 13.52
CA GLU A 328 -9.60 -10.63 13.53
C GLU A 328 -10.17 -10.49 14.94
N ALA A 329 -11.41 -10.02 15.02
CA ALA A 329 -12.15 -9.96 16.26
C ALA A 329 -13.63 -10.32 16.06
N ALA A 330 -14.21 -10.93 17.08
CA ALA A 330 -15.63 -11.20 17.15
C ALA A 330 -16.13 -11.04 18.59
N LYS A 331 -17.37 -10.56 18.75
CA LYS A 331 -18.04 -10.52 20.06
C LYS A 331 -19.35 -11.29 20.05
N TYR A 332 -19.62 -12.01 21.12
CA TYR A 332 -20.85 -12.77 21.31
C TYR A 332 -21.51 -12.42 22.65
N GLN A 333 -22.83 -12.48 22.68
CA GLN A 333 -23.63 -12.24 23.88
C GLN A 333 -24.42 -13.49 24.23
N TRP A 334 -24.01 -14.17 25.31
CA TRP A 334 -24.80 -15.25 25.90
C TRP A 334 -24.65 -15.22 27.43
N GLY A 335 -25.36 -14.28 28.06
CA GLY A 335 -25.19 -13.95 29.47
C GLY A 335 -24.05 -12.94 29.65
N ASN A 336 -22.81 -13.43 29.69
CA ASN A 336 -21.61 -12.59 29.72
C ASN A 336 -21.14 -12.27 28.29
N LEU A 337 -20.55 -11.09 28.09
CA LEU A 337 -19.88 -10.74 26.83
C LEU A 337 -18.66 -11.62 26.62
N ILE A 338 -18.55 -12.20 25.42
CA ILE A 338 -17.36 -12.94 24.99
C ILE A 338 -16.70 -12.12 23.89
N LEU A 339 -15.44 -11.76 24.08
CA LEU A 339 -14.58 -11.12 23.08
C LEU A 339 -13.54 -12.13 22.61
N ILE A 340 -13.49 -12.39 21.32
CA ILE A 340 -12.50 -13.27 20.70
C ILE A 340 -11.65 -12.42 19.77
N LEU A 341 -10.34 -12.52 19.92
CA LEU A 341 -9.34 -11.90 19.05
C LEU A 341 -8.48 -13.01 18.46
N GLY A 342 -8.11 -12.94 17.19
CA GLY A 342 -7.35 -13.99 16.51
C GLY A 342 -6.44 -13.48 15.39
N ASP A 343 -5.56 -14.35 14.90
CA ASP A 343 -4.75 -14.12 13.70
C ASP A 343 -4.67 -15.36 12.79
N ASP A 344 -4.16 -15.16 11.57
CA ASP A 344 -3.98 -16.21 10.56
C ASP A 344 -2.94 -17.27 10.95
N ASN A 345 -2.11 -17.00 11.95
CA ASN A 345 -1.11 -17.92 12.46
C ASN A 345 -1.69 -18.90 13.49
N GLY A 346 -2.99 -18.82 13.76
CA GLY A 346 -3.71 -19.66 14.71
C GLY A 346 -3.54 -19.23 16.16
N ASN A 347 -3.06 -18.01 16.42
CA ASN A 347 -3.10 -17.43 17.75
C ASN A 347 -4.50 -16.90 18.04
N SER A 348 -4.98 -17.06 19.27
CA SER A 348 -6.29 -16.57 19.66
C SER A 348 -6.37 -16.22 21.13
N ILE A 349 -7.09 -15.15 21.45
CA ILE A 349 -7.43 -14.74 22.81
C ILE A 349 -8.94 -14.69 22.92
N GLN A 350 -9.50 -15.53 23.80
CA GLN A 350 -10.93 -15.56 24.07
C GLN A 350 -11.17 -15.11 25.51
N MET A 351 -11.78 -13.93 25.68
CA MET A 351 -12.05 -13.29 26.95
C MET A 351 -13.54 -13.30 27.27
N TYR A 352 -13.89 -13.67 28.51
CA TYR A 352 -15.24 -13.60 29.05
C TYR A 352 -15.31 -12.42 30.00
N LEU A 353 -16.10 -11.41 29.66
CA LEU A 353 -16.20 -10.15 30.38
C LEU A 353 -17.49 -10.12 31.22
N LYS A 354 -17.44 -9.54 32.41
CA LYS A 354 -18.59 -9.37 33.33
C LYS A 354 -19.55 -8.26 32.91
N SER A 355 -19.42 -7.77 31.68
CA SER A 355 -20.28 -6.77 31.06
C SER A 355 -21.18 -7.42 30.02
N SER A 356 -22.29 -6.77 29.69
CA SER A 356 -23.15 -7.11 28.55
C SER A 356 -22.73 -6.38 27.27
N GLU A 357 -21.83 -5.41 27.35
CA GLU A 357 -21.38 -4.61 26.21
C GLU A 357 -19.89 -4.26 26.31
N LEU A 358 -19.24 -4.15 25.14
CA LEU A 358 -17.83 -3.80 25.05
C LEU A 358 -17.71 -2.26 25.04
N GLN A 359 -17.51 -1.69 26.21
CA GLN A 359 -17.39 -0.25 26.41
C GLN A 359 -15.91 0.17 26.41
N PRO A 360 -15.57 1.39 25.97
CA PRO A 360 -14.23 1.93 26.14
C PRO A 360 -13.81 1.99 27.62
N GLY A 361 -12.56 1.68 27.90
CA GLY A 361 -11.99 1.69 29.25
C GLY A 361 -11.06 0.52 29.54
N GLU A 362 -10.65 0.42 30.79
CA GLU A 362 -9.74 -0.62 31.30
C GLU A 362 -10.50 -1.87 31.75
N TYR A 363 -9.99 -3.04 31.36
CA TYR A 363 -10.48 -4.35 31.73
C TYR A 363 -9.39 -5.12 32.45
N SER A 364 -9.64 -5.41 33.73
CA SER A 364 -8.74 -6.13 34.62
C SER A 364 -9.50 -7.29 35.28
N LYS A 365 -8.96 -7.88 36.35
CA LYS A 365 -9.58 -8.99 37.09
C LYS A 365 -11.02 -8.69 37.53
N GLU A 366 -11.32 -7.43 37.82
CA GLU A 366 -12.63 -6.95 38.23
C GLU A 366 -13.65 -7.10 37.09
N GLN A 367 -13.26 -6.79 35.85
CA GLN A 367 -14.12 -6.83 34.67
C GLN A 367 -14.06 -8.16 33.91
N MET A 368 -13.04 -9.00 34.12
CA MET A 368 -12.89 -10.31 33.48
C MET A 368 -13.44 -11.45 34.35
N SER A 369 -14.18 -12.37 33.75
CA SER A 369 -14.62 -13.64 34.36
C SER A 369 -13.58 -14.74 34.17
N SER A 370 -13.07 -14.87 32.95
CA SER A 370 -12.02 -15.82 32.56
C SER A 370 -11.49 -15.44 31.18
N ALA A 371 -10.33 -15.97 30.80
CA ALA A 371 -9.90 -15.96 29.40
C ALA A 371 -9.08 -17.21 29.09
N TYR A 372 -9.03 -17.55 27.80
CA TYR A 372 -8.18 -18.60 27.25
C TYR A 372 -7.33 -18.04 26.14
N VAL A 373 -6.05 -18.40 26.15
CA VAL A 373 -5.09 -17.97 25.14
C VAL A 373 -4.54 -19.20 24.42
N THR A 374 -4.58 -19.19 23.10
CA THR A 374 -3.91 -20.16 22.24
C THR A 374 -2.78 -19.46 21.52
N ILE A 375 -1.58 -20.02 21.61
CA ILE A 375 -0.38 -19.54 20.93
C ILE A 375 0.18 -20.68 20.11
N SER A 376 0.39 -20.44 18.82
CA SER A 376 1.04 -21.38 17.92
C SER A 376 2.45 -21.69 18.44
N GLY A 377 2.71 -22.96 18.77
CA GLY A 377 3.94 -23.38 19.43
C GLY A 377 4.10 -23.04 20.93
N GLY A 378 3.16 -22.27 21.53
CA GLY A 378 3.14 -21.89 22.95
C GLY A 378 2.06 -22.58 23.80
N GLY A 379 1.26 -23.45 23.16
CA GLY A 379 0.18 -24.21 23.77
C GLY A 379 -1.21 -23.63 23.47
N SER A 380 -2.22 -24.51 23.44
CA SER A 380 -3.61 -24.16 23.20
C SER A 380 -4.42 -24.11 24.49
N TYR A 381 -5.41 -23.21 24.55
CA TYR A 381 -6.31 -23.03 25.71
C TYR A 381 -5.57 -22.85 27.04
N ARG A 382 -4.51 -22.03 27.05
CA ARG A 382 -3.80 -21.62 28.26
C ARG A 382 -4.72 -20.72 29.09
N ASN A 383 -4.96 -21.10 30.35
CA ASN A 383 -5.70 -20.28 31.31
C ASN A 383 -4.86 -19.08 31.74
N LEU A 384 -5.54 -18.00 32.14
CA LEU A 384 -4.90 -16.90 32.86
C LEU A 384 -4.51 -17.31 34.28
N ASP A 385 -3.53 -16.63 34.83
CA ASP A 385 -3.20 -16.72 36.25
C ASP A 385 -4.40 -16.22 37.10
N SER A 386 -4.70 -16.96 38.17
CA SER A 386 -5.89 -16.70 38.99
C SER A 386 -5.73 -15.53 39.94
N ASP A 387 -4.49 -15.19 40.30
CA ASP A 387 -4.17 -14.11 41.22
C ASP A 387 -4.03 -12.80 40.46
N ASP A 388 -3.29 -12.82 39.35
CA ASP A 388 -3.12 -11.69 38.44
C ASP A 388 -3.30 -12.11 36.98
N PRO A 389 -4.51 -11.96 36.39
CA PRO A 389 -4.75 -12.31 35.00
C PRO A 389 -4.14 -11.31 34.00
N GLY A 390 -3.58 -10.19 34.47
CA GLY A 390 -3.25 -9.04 33.65
C GLY A 390 -4.47 -8.17 33.31
N SER A 391 -4.30 -7.28 32.34
CA SER A 391 -5.33 -6.31 31.95
C SER A 391 -5.21 -5.90 30.48
N PHE A 392 -6.27 -5.28 29.97
CA PHE A 392 -6.29 -4.70 28.64
C PHE A 392 -7.20 -3.46 28.59
N THR A 393 -6.91 -2.56 27.67
CA THR A 393 -7.68 -1.34 27.42
C THR A 393 -8.47 -1.52 26.14
N VAL A 394 -9.68 -0.97 26.10
CA VAL A 394 -10.49 -0.81 24.90
C VAL A 394 -10.66 0.67 24.62
N LYS A 395 -10.35 1.09 23.40
CA LYS A 395 -10.71 2.40 22.84
C LYS A 395 -11.64 2.18 21.65
N TYR A 396 -12.58 3.09 21.45
CA TYR A 396 -13.52 3.07 20.34
C TYR A 396 -13.59 4.45 19.70
N ASP A 397 -13.43 4.51 18.40
CA ASP A 397 -13.62 5.72 17.60
C ASP A 397 -15.01 5.67 16.95
N GLU A 398 -15.91 6.55 17.39
CA GLU A 398 -17.28 6.62 16.87
C GLU A 398 -17.35 7.07 15.41
N GLY A 399 -16.38 7.85 14.94
CA GLY A 399 -16.35 8.37 13.57
C GLY A 399 -15.97 7.31 12.55
N THR A 400 -15.11 6.36 12.93
CA THR A 400 -14.63 5.29 12.05
C THR A 400 -15.24 3.92 12.36
N GLY A 401 -15.84 3.74 13.54
CA GLY A 401 -16.36 2.45 14.02
C GLY A 401 -15.25 1.45 14.37
N VAL A 402 -14.02 1.93 14.57
CA VAL A 402 -12.84 1.10 14.83
C VAL A 402 -12.58 0.98 16.33
N TYR A 403 -12.30 -0.24 16.77
CA TYR A 403 -11.80 -0.52 18.11
C TYR A 403 -10.29 -0.62 18.10
N THR A 404 -9.65 -0.10 19.14
CA THR A 404 -8.26 -0.40 19.48
C THR A 404 -8.24 -1.10 20.83
N ILE A 405 -7.76 -2.34 20.84
CA ILE A 405 -7.67 -3.16 22.05
C ILE A 405 -6.21 -3.52 22.27
N GLU A 406 -5.68 -3.23 23.43
CA GLU A 406 -4.29 -3.51 23.78
C GLU A 406 -4.19 -4.02 25.20
N GLY A 407 -3.37 -5.05 25.44
CA GLY A 407 -3.30 -5.61 26.78
C GLY A 407 -2.14 -6.54 27.01
N VAL A 408 -1.97 -6.90 28.27
CA VAL A 408 -1.03 -7.91 28.74
C VAL A 408 -1.83 -8.91 29.56
N LEU A 409 -1.83 -10.17 29.13
CA LEU A 409 -2.42 -11.28 29.83
C LEU A 409 -1.32 -12.13 30.45
N ILE A 410 -1.49 -12.51 31.71
CA ILE A 410 -0.57 -13.40 32.41
C ILE A 410 -1.24 -14.78 32.45
N LEU A 411 -0.55 -15.76 31.89
CA LEU A 411 -0.97 -17.15 31.81
C LEU A 411 -0.51 -17.93 33.03
N GLN A 412 -1.30 -18.92 33.41
CA GLN A 412 -0.88 -19.92 34.37
C GLN A 412 0.39 -20.65 33.86
N PRO A 413 1.41 -20.86 34.73
CA PRO A 413 2.62 -21.57 34.36
C PRO A 413 2.33 -22.96 33.77
N ASN A 414 3.04 -23.32 32.69
CA ASN A 414 2.88 -24.61 32.03
C ASN A 414 4.23 -25.28 31.80
N VAL A 415 4.39 -26.51 32.31
CA VAL A 415 5.65 -27.27 32.24
C VAL A 415 6.06 -27.63 30.81
N SER A 416 5.12 -27.75 29.88
CA SER A 416 5.39 -28.02 28.47
C SER A 416 5.78 -26.77 27.69
N TYR A 417 5.42 -25.58 28.20
CA TYR A 417 5.67 -24.27 27.58
C TYR A 417 6.14 -23.25 28.63
N PRO A 418 7.28 -23.50 29.31
CA PRO A 418 7.71 -22.69 30.45
C PRO A 418 8.15 -21.28 30.07
N SER A 419 8.40 -21.03 28.78
CA SER A 419 8.84 -19.74 28.23
C SER A 419 7.71 -18.91 27.63
N VAL A 420 6.44 -19.24 27.91
CA VAL A 420 5.26 -18.53 27.39
C VAL A 420 4.26 -18.39 28.53
N ASN A 421 4.43 -17.35 29.34
CA ASN A 421 3.59 -17.05 30.50
C ASN A 421 3.06 -15.61 30.49
N VAL A 422 3.71 -14.66 29.82
CA VAL A 422 3.18 -13.31 29.69
C VAL A 422 2.94 -12.98 28.23
N VAL A 423 1.68 -12.73 27.87
CA VAL A 423 1.22 -12.53 26.50
C VAL A 423 0.75 -11.11 26.36
N ARG A 424 1.49 -10.30 25.61
CA ARG A 424 0.98 -9.01 25.19
C ARG A 424 0.25 -9.17 23.87
N PHE A 425 -0.85 -8.45 23.71
CA PHE A 425 -1.62 -8.46 22.48
C PHE A 425 -2.09 -7.05 22.11
N GLU A 426 -2.33 -6.87 20.82
CA GLU A 426 -3.04 -5.72 20.29
C GLU A 426 -3.95 -6.11 19.13
N TYR A 427 -5.02 -5.35 18.95
CA TYR A 427 -5.99 -5.49 17.87
C TYR A 427 -6.47 -4.09 17.48
N VAL A 428 -6.53 -3.81 16.17
CA VAL A 428 -7.11 -2.60 15.61
C VAL A 428 -8.04 -2.98 14.46
N GLY A 429 -9.35 -2.73 14.62
CA GLY A 429 -10.33 -3.08 13.60
C GLY A 429 -11.78 -2.98 14.08
N ALA A 430 -12.72 -3.29 13.20
CA ALA A 430 -14.13 -3.40 13.55
C ALA A 430 -14.41 -4.70 14.33
N ILE A 431 -15.41 -4.72 15.22
CA ILE A 431 -15.75 -5.90 16.04
C ILE A 431 -17.24 -6.22 16.00
#